data_AF-A0A7K4AEH8-F1
#
_entry.id   AF-A0A7K4AEH8-F1
#
_cell.length_a   1.000
_cell.length_b   1.000
_cell.length_c   1.000
_cell.angle_alpha   90.00
_cell.angle_beta   90.00
_cell.angle_gamma   90.00
#
_symmetry.space_group_name_H-M   'P 1'
#
loop_
_entity.id
_entity.type
_entity.pdbx_description
1 polymer ?
#
loop_
_entity_poly.entity_id
_entity_poly.type
_entity_poly.pdbx_seq_one_letter_code
_entity_poly.pdbx_strand_id
1 'polypeptide(L)'
;MAERRVCSFCGEDVEPGTGKIYVKRDGTILIFDSSKCYKNMIGLGRIPRRTRWTKSASALKASLKAAGTKDTRVEIPAVPTRTKATTRRSRRVRTKAEAPVESDENNE
;
A
#
# COMPACT_ATOMS: atom_id res chain seq x y z
N MET A 1 12.20 19.60 -29.47
CA MET A 1 13.21 18.94 -28.62
C MET A 1 12.54 17.79 -27.89
N ALA A 2 13.21 16.65 -27.78
CA ALA A 2 12.68 15.48 -27.08
C ALA A 2 12.97 15.60 -25.59
N GLU A 3 11.93 15.54 -24.77
CA GLU A 3 12.03 15.68 -23.31
C GLU A 3 12.28 14.32 -22.68
N ARG A 4 13.35 14.20 -21.87
CA ARG A 4 13.66 12.97 -21.12
C ARG A 4 12.77 12.90 -19.89
N ARG A 5 12.11 11.75 -19.69
CA ARG A 5 11.19 11.51 -18.56
C ARG A 5 11.64 10.27 -17.81
N VAL A 6 11.40 10.23 -16.50
CA VAL A 6 11.76 9.08 -15.65
C VAL A 6 10.51 8.26 -15.33
N CYS A 7 10.63 6.94 -15.41
CA CYS A 7 9.54 6.04 -15.03
C CYS A 7 9.35 6.02 -13.51
N SER A 8 8.11 6.23 -13.07
CA SER A 8 7.74 6.30 -11.65
C SER A 8 7.87 4.96 -10.90
N PHE A 9 7.98 3.84 -11.60
CA PHE A 9 8.07 2.50 -11.00
C PHE A 9 9.50 1.96 -10.97
N CYS A 10 10.10 1.73 -12.14
CA CYS A 10 11.43 1.14 -12.24
C CYS A 10 12.55 2.15 -11.92
N GLY A 11 12.30 3.45 -12.11
CA GLY A 11 13.29 4.51 -11.96
C GLY A 11 14.27 4.60 -13.13
N GLU A 12 13.91 4.07 -14.30
CA GLU A 12 14.70 4.15 -15.52
C GLU A 12 14.22 5.32 -16.40
N ASP A 13 15.11 5.79 -17.27
CA ASP A 13 14.78 6.80 -18.27
C ASP A 13 13.84 6.20 -19.32
N VAL A 14 12.79 6.95 -19.64
CA VAL A 14 11.81 6.62 -20.66
C VAL A 14 12.26 7.23 -21.97
N GLU A 15 12.37 6.39 -22.99
CA GLU A 15 12.67 6.85 -24.35
C GLU A 15 11.54 7.79 -24.82
N PRO A 16 11.86 8.99 -25.33
CA PRO A 16 10.85 9.93 -25.82
C PRO A 16 9.96 9.30 -26.88
N GLY A 17 8.65 9.53 -26.78
CA GLY A 17 7.64 8.91 -27.65
C GLY A 17 7.27 7.48 -27.28
N THR A 18 7.88 6.90 -26.24
CA THR A 18 7.57 5.57 -25.72
C THR A 18 6.90 5.67 -24.34
N GLY A 19 6.17 4.62 -23.97
CA GLY A 19 5.61 4.47 -22.64
C GLY A 19 4.15 4.88 -22.53
N LYS A 20 3.68 5.06 -21.29
CA LYS A 20 2.30 5.42 -20.95
C LYS A 20 2.27 6.42 -19.81
N ILE A 21 1.37 7.38 -19.92
CA ILE A 21 1.06 8.32 -18.84
C ILE A 21 -0.26 7.90 -18.20
N TYR A 22 -0.24 7.71 -16.89
CA TYR A 22 -1.44 7.41 -16.10
C TYR A 22 -1.69 8.56 -15.13
N VAL A 23 -2.84 9.20 -15.27
CA VAL A 23 -3.27 10.28 -14.38
C VAL A 23 -4.21 9.70 -13.35
N LYS A 24 -3.85 9.83 -12.06
CA LYS A 24 -4.72 9.45 -10.95
C LYS A 24 -5.91 10.40 -10.83
N ARG A 25 -6.94 10.00 -10.09
CA ARG A 25 -8.09 10.87 -9.75
C ARG A 25 -7.66 12.15 -9.04
N ASP A 26 -6.59 12.08 -8.26
CA ASP A 26 -6.00 13.22 -7.53
C ASP A 26 -5.17 14.16 -8.44
N GLY A 27 -5.12 13.90 -9.75
CA GLY A 27 -4.30 14.66 -10.72
C GLY A 27 -2.81 14.28 -10.73
N THR A 28 -2.37 13.35 -9.88
CA THR A 28 -0.97 12.88 -9.89
C THR A 28 -0.66 12.14 -11.18
N ILE A 29 0.39 12.58 -11.88
CA ILE A 29 0.85 12.01 -13.14
C ILE A 29 1.90 10.94 -12.85
N LEU A 30 1.66 9.72 -13.31
CA LEU A 30 2.59 8.60 -13.25
C LEU A 30 3.05 8.26 -14.66
N ILE A 31 4.36 8.20 -14.86
CA ILE A 31 4.96 7.92 -16.16
C ILE A 31 5.51 6.49 -16.11
N PHE A 32 5.21 5.70 -17.13
CA PHE A 32 5.68 4.33 -17.27
C PHE A 32 6.43 4.14 -18.58
N ASP A 33 7.56 3.46 -18.50
CA ASP A 33 8.36 2.95 -19.63
C ASP A 33 7.64 1.84 -20.41
N SER A 34 6.97 0.91 -19.71
CA SER A 34 6.41 -0.31 -20.29
C SER A 34 5.12 -0.77 -19.62
N SER A 35 4.38 -1.64 -20.33
CA SER A 35 3.19 -2.29 -19.78
C SER A 35 3.49 -3.16 -18.55
N LYS A 36 4.73 -3.64 -18.38
CA LYS A 36 5.18 -4.39 -17.19
C LYS A 36 5.13 -3.53 -15.94
N CYS A 37 5.60 -2.28 -16.04
CA CYS A 37 5.61 -1.34 -14.93
C CYS A 37 4.18 -0.87 -14.58
N TYR A 38 3.36 -0.60 -15.60
CA TYR A 38 1.94 -0.30 -15.40
C TYR A 38 1.19 -1.42 -14.67
N LYS A 39 1.30 -2.67 -15.15
CA LYS A 39 0.60 -3.82 -14.53
C LYS A 39 1.07 -4.07 -13.10
N ASN A 40 2.38 -3.95 -12.84
CA ASN A 40 2.89 -4.15 -11.48
C ASN A 40 2.39 -3.08 -10.51
N MET A 41 2.36 -1.81 -10.91
CA MET A 41 1.98 -0.72 -10.00
C MET A 41 0.46 -0.55 -9.87
N ILE A 42 -0.26 -0.53 -10.99
CA ILE A 42 -1.71 -0.26 -11.03
C ILE A 42 -2.54 -1.53 -10.93
N GLY A 43 -2.16 -2.59 -11.66
CA GLY A 43 -2.92 -3.84 -11.65
C GLY A 43 -2.68 -4.69 -10.40
N LEU A 44 -1.42 -4.86 -10.01
CA LEU A 44 -1.00 -5.72 -8.90
C LEU A 44 -0.73 -4.96 -7.59
N GLY A 45 -0.71 -3.63 -7.60
CA GLY A 45 -0.45 -2.82 -6.40
C GLY A 45 0.95 -3.02 -5.80
N ARG A 46 1.93 -3.51 -6.58
CA ARG A 46 3.29 -3.71 -6.07
C ARG A 46 3.96 -2.36 -5.81
N ILE A 47 4.65 -2.30 -4.68
CA ILE A 47 5.44 -1.12 -4.31
C ILE A 47 6.84 -1.25 -4.96
N PRO A 48 7.33 -0.23 -5.68
CA PRO A 48 8.61 -0.30 -6.37
C PRO A 48 9.77 -0.58 -5.42
N ARG A 49 9.74 0.00 -4.22
CA ARG A 49 10.76 -0.20 -3.15
C ARG A 49 10.89 -1.64 -2.65
N ARG A 50 9.82 -2.42 -2.71
CA ARG A 50 9.81 -3.84 -2.29
C ARG A 50 10.18 -4.79 -3.43
N THR A 51 10.15 -4.31 -4.66
CA THR A 51 10.35 -5.12 -5.86
C THR A 51 11.84 -5.20 -6.18
N ARG A 52 12.46 -6.38 -6.04
CA ARG A 52 13.94 -6.52 -6.05
C ARG A 52 14.63 -6.05 -7.34
N TRP A 53 13.94 -6.11 -8.48
CA TRP A 53 14.53 -5.79 -9.80
C TRP A 53 14.47 -4.31 -10.17
N THR A 54 13.80 -3.45 -9.40
CA THR A 54 13.73 -2.01 -9.71
C THR A 54 14.98 -1.28 -9.21
N LYS A 55 15.41 -0.24 -9.93
CA LYS A 55 16.51 0.64 -9.47
C LYS A 55 16.12 1.35 -8.17
N SER A 56 14.84 1.69 -8.03
CA SER A 56 14.25 2.25 -6.81
C SER A 56 14.51 1.38 -5.57
N ALA A 57 14.44 0.05 -5.69
CA ALA A 57 14.71 -0.85 -4.57
C ALA A 57 16.20 -0.99 -4.26
N SER A 58 17.08 -0.99 -5.27
CA SER A 58 18.53 -1.04 -5.02
C SER A 58 19.03 0.27 -4.42
N ALA A 59 18.53 1.41 -4.90
CA ALA A 59 18.86 2.74 -4.38
C ALA A 59 18.48 2.89 -2.90
N LEU A 60 17.28 2.44 -2.51
CA LEU A 60 16.87 2.47 -1.11
C LEU A 60 17.71 1.54 -0.23
N LYS A 61 18.10 0.36 -0.72
CA LYS A 61 19.00 -0.53 0.04
C LYS A 61 20.39 0.08 0.18
N ALA A 62 20.89 0.71 -0.87
CA ALA A 62 22.17 1.40 -0.84
C ALA A 62 22.13 2.57 0.14
N SER A 63 21.05 3.37 0.15
CA SER A 63 20.90 4.48 1.10
C SER A 63 20.78 4.00 2.54
N LEU A 64 20.03 2.92 2.81
CA LEU A 64 19.98 2.31 4.14
C LEU A 64 21.33 1.74 4.59
N LYS A 65 22.08 1.11 3.67
CA LYS A 65 23.43 0.60 3.96
C LYS A 65 24.40 1.74 4.29
N ALA A 66 24.30 2.86 3.57
CA ALA A 66 25.07 4.07 3.86
C ALA A 66 24.65 4.73 5.18
N ALA A 67 23.36 4.68 5.52
CA ALA A 67 22.81 5.25 6.76
C ALA A 67 23.17 4.45 8.02
N GLY A 68 23.56 3.18 7.90
CA GLY A 68 24.55 2.57 8.79
C GLY A 68 24.33 2.64 10.31
N THR A 69 23.10 2.74 10.83
CA THR A 69 22.82 2.37 12.23
C THR A 69 22.54 0.87 12.26
N LYS A 70 23.56 0.07 12.54
CA LYS A 70 23.38 -1.31 13.00
C LYS A 70 22.56 -1.23 14.29
N ASP A 71 21.43 -1.93 14.35
CA ASP A 71 20.54 -2.03 15.50
C ASP A 71 21.33 -2.16 16.82
N THR A 72 21.43 -1.02 17.54
CA THR A 72 21.33 -1.03 18.99
C THR A 72 19.89 -1.42 19.26
N ARG A 73 19.68 -2.55 19.90
CA ARG A 73 18.38 -3.03 20.40
C ARG A 73 17.61 -1.84 20.98
N VAL A 74 16.63 -1.32 20.25
CA VAL A 74 15.71 -0.31 20.78
C VAL A 74 14.84 -1.05 21.79
N GLU A 75 15.19 -0.94 23.06
CA GLU A 75 14.31 -1.36 24.15
C GLU A 75 13.07 -0.49 24.08
N ILE A 76 11.96 -1.09 23.67
CA ILE A 76 10.63 -0.48 23.75
C ILE A 76 10.35 -0.32 25.25
N PRO A 77 10.29 0.90 25.83
CA PRO A 77 9.91 1.04 27.22
C PRO A 77 8.50 0.48 27.37
N ALA A 78 8.33 -0.44 28.31
CA ALA A 78 7.08 -1.14 28.57
C ALA A 78 5.94 -0.13 28.77
N VAL A 79 5.07 -0.02 27.77
CA VAL A 79 3.84 0.76 27.89
C VAL A 79 2.99 0.06 28.96
N PRO A 80 2.59 0.73 30.06
CA PRO A 80 1.81 0.10 31.11
C PRO A 80 0.44 -0.28 30.55
N THR A 81 0.18 -1.58 30.46
CA THR A 81 -1.12 -2.12 30.13
C THR A 81 -2.07 -1.79 31.28
N ARG A 82 -3.04 -0.88 31.04
CA ARG A 82 -4.13 -0.60 31.98
C ARG A 82 -4.88 -1.90 32.28
N THR A 83 -4.65 -2.45 33.46
CA THR A 83 -5.50 -3.49 34.05
C THR A 83 -6.91 -2.91 34.23
N LYS A 84 -7.88 -3.44 33.48
CA LYS A 84 -9.29 -3.13 33.71
C LYS A 84 -9.71 -3.79 35.02
N ALA A 85 -9.96 -2.94 36.02
CA ALA A 85 -10.57 -3.30 37.27
C ALA A 85 -11.93 -3.97 37.04
N THR A 86 -12.17 -4.97 37.87
CA THR A 86 -13.34 -5.83 37.91
C THR A 86 -14.57 -5.09 38.43
N THR A 87 -15.74 -5.62 38.03
CA THR A 87 -17.01 -5.56 38.78
C THR A 87 -17.84 -4.27 38.63
N ARG A 88 -18.99 -4.34 37.95
CA ARG A 88 -20.25 -4.76 38.59
C ARG A 88 -21.36 -5.03 37.57
N ARG A 89 -21.96 -6.20 37.76
CA ARG A 89 -23.21 -6.70 37.20
C ARG A 89 -24.34 -5.66 37.38
N SER A 90 -24.97 -5.23 36.30
CA SER A 90 -26.38 -4.81 36.31
C SER A 90 -27.15 -5.61 35.26
N ARG A 91 -28.42 -5.79 35.55
CA ARG A 91 -29.29 -6.92 35.16
C ARG A 91 -30.30 -6.45 34.11
N ARG A 92 -30.71 -7.39 33.23
CA ARG A 92 -31.98 -7.45 32.46
C ARG A 92 -32.07 -6.52 31.23
N VAL A 93 -32.76 -6.83 30.12
CA VAL A 93 -33.88 -7.76 29.83
C VAL A 93 -33.69 -8.38 28.43
N ARG A 94 -34.23 -9.58 28.25
CA ARG A 94 -34.34 -10.35 27.00
C ARG A 94 -35.51 -9.81 26.16
N THR A 95 -35.28 -9.44 24.90
CA THR A 95 -36.34 -9.43 23.88
C THR A 95 -35.82 -10.09 22.62
N LYS A 96 -36.50 -11.18 22.26
CA LYS A 96 -36.33 -11.98 21.06
C LYS A 96 -36.95 -11.21 19.88
N ALA A 97 -36.22 -11.08 18.77
CA ALA A 97 -36.80 -10.76 17.48
C ALA A 97 -36.03 -11.55 16.41
N GLU A 98 -36.77 -12.42 15.73
CA GLU A 98 -36.34 -13.33 14.70
C GLU A 98 -35.97 -12.59 13.41
N ALA A 99 -35.09 -13.23 12.62
CA ALA A 99 -34.71 -12.78 11.29
C ALA A 99 -35.86 -12.98 10.29
N PRO A 100 -36.08 -12.05 9.35
CA PRO A 100 -36.64 -12.38 8.06
C PRO A 100 -35.51 -12.66 7.06
N VAL A 101 -35.56 -13.89 6.57
CA VAL A 101 -34.98 -14.34 5.31
C VAL A 101 -35.84 -13.70 4.21
N GLU A 102 -35.22 -13.02 3.25
CA GLU A 102 -35.86 -12.73 1.96
C GLU A 102 -34.89 -13.16 0.86
N SER A 103 -35.09 -14.39 0.42
CA SER A 103 -35.12 -14.70 -1.01
C SER A 103 -36.27 -13.92 -1.62
N ASP A 104 -36.09 -13.35 -2.82
CA ASP A 104 -36.91 -13.70 -3.99
C ASP A 104 -36.47 -12.93 -5.23
N GLU A 105 -36.36 -13.72 -6.31
CA GLU A 105 -36.70 -13.42 -7.69
C GLU A 105 -36.64 -11.97 -8.20
N ASN A 106 -35.77 -11.73 -9.18
CA ASN A 106 -36.15 -10.91 -10.33
C ASN A 106 -35.84 -11.66 -11.62
N ASN A 107 -36.94 -12.13 -12.20
CA ASN A 107 -37.17 -12.56 -13.56
C ASN A 107 -37.10 -11.34 -14.51
N GLU A 108 -36.18 -11.36 -15.48
CA GLU A 108 -36.44 -11.34 -16.95
C GLU A 108 -35.13 -11.15 -17.73
#